data_AF-A0A6C0CPQ1-F1
#
_entry.id   AF-A0A6C0CPQ1-F1
#
_cell.length_a   1.000
_cell.length_b   1.000
_cell.length_c   1.000
_cell.angle_alpha   90.00
_cell.angle_beta   90.00
_cell.angle_gamma   90.00
#
_symmetry.space_group_name_H-M   'P 1'
#
loop_
_entity.id
_entity.type
_entity.pdbx_description
1 polymer ?
#
loop_
_entity_poly.entity_id
_entity_poly.type
_entity_poly.pdbx_seq_one_letter_code
_entity_poly.pdbx_strand_id
1 'polypeptide(L)' 'MDTERIERIIKKLNDRIQTHPNFSRLWLNYLDNKLCSLERCLNDCERILDTDMEDDPDVTTIATTYLIARVLTANTT' A
#
# COMPACT_ATOMS: atom_id res chain seq x y z
N MET A 1 5.42 -1.11 -5.15
CA MET A 1 4.39 -0.07 -5.27
C MET A 1 5.09 1.08 -5.94
N ASP A 2 4.82 1.22 -7.23
CA ASP A 2 5.36 2.29 -8.07
C ASP A 2 4.66 3.60 -7.64
N THR A 3 5.21 4.22 -6.59
CA THR A 3 4.68 5.43 -5.96
C THR A 3 4.51 6.53 -7.00
N GLU A 4 5.44 6.64 -7.96
CA GLU A 4 5.33 7.59 -9.06
C GLU A 4 4.11 7.33 -9.95
N ARG A 5 3.79 6.06 -10.25
CA ARG A 5 2.58 5.73 -11.03
C ARG A 5 1.32 6.12 -10.28
N ILE A 6 1.27 5.93 -8.97
CA ILE A 6 0.14 6.33 -8.14
C ILE A 6 0.00 7.85 -8.13
N GLU A 7 1.08 8.59 -7.92
CA GLU A 7 1.11 10.06 -7.97
C GLU A 7 0.66 10.59 -9.33
N ARG A 8 1.12 9.97 -10.44
CA ARG A 8 0.68 10.31 -11.79
C ARG A 8 -0.83 10.10 -11.97
N ILE A 9 -1.40 9.05 -11.40
CA ILE A 9 -2.85 8.79 -11.44
C ILE A 9 -3.61 9.82 -10.61
N ILE A 10 -3.16 10.11 -9.40
CA ILE A 10 -3.74 11.13 -8.52
C ILE A 10 -3.76 12.49 -9.23
N LYS A 11 -2.63 12.88 -9.84
CA LYS A 11 -2.54 14.11 -10.62
C LYS A 11 -3.57 14.16 -11.76
N LYS A 12 -3.66 13.08 -12.56
CA LYS A 12 -4.65 12.99 -13.66
C LYS A 12 -6.10 13.09 -13.18
N LEU A 13 -6.42 12.51 -12.02
CA LEU A 13 -7.76 12.59 -11.43
C LEU A 13 -8.05 14.01 -10.93
N ASN A 14 -7.08 14.67 -10.30
CA ASN A 14 -7.20 16.07 -9.87
C ASN A 14 -7.38 17.02 -11.06
N ASP A 15 -6.61 16.86 -12.13
CA ASP A 15 -6.75 17.68 -13.35
C ASP A 15 -8.14 17.52 -13.98
N ARG A 16 -8.75 16.34 -13.87
CA ARG A 16 -10.08 16.03 -14.40
C ARG A 16 -11.23 16.33 -13.45
N ILE A 17 -10.97 16.78 -12.22
CA ILE A 17 -12.03 17.02 -11.22
C ILE A 17 -13.02 18.10 -11.67
N GLN A 18 -12.57 19.08 -12.45
CA GLN A 18 -13.42 20.17 -12.94
C GLN A 18 -14.39 19.71 -14.04
N THR A 19 -14.03 18.66 -14.80
CA THR A 19 -14.85 18.14 -15.92
C THR A 19 -15.64 16.90 -15.53
N HIS A 20 -15.09 16.07 -14.64
CA HIS A 20 -15.68 14.81 -14.18
C HIS A 20 -15.59 14.70 -12.65
N PRO A 21 -16.27 15.57 -11.89
CA PRO A 21 -16.09 15.69 -10.44
C PRO A 21 -16.46 14.42 -9.67
N ASN A 22 -17.58 13.80 -10.01
CA ASN A 22 -18.06 12.60 -9.31
C ASN A 22 -17.13 11.40 -9.56
N PHE A 23 -16.71 11.19 -10.81
CA PHE A 23 -15.78 10.12 -11.17
C PHE A 23 -14.43 10.32 -10.49
N SER A 24 -13.88 11.54 -10.56
CA SER A 24 -12.57 11.84 -9.99
C SER A 24 -12.57 11.67 -8.47
N ARG A 25 -13.59 12.18 -7.77
CA ARG A 25 -13.74 12.01 -6.32
C ARG A 25 -13.92 10.55 -5.90
N LEU A 26 -14.72 9.78 -6.64
CA LEU A 26 -14.91 8.36 -6.35
C LEU A 26 -13.58 7.60 -6.39
N TRP A 27 -12.80 7.80 -7.45
CA TRP A 27 -11.53 7.09 -7.60
C TRP A 27 -10.45 7.58 -6.66
N LEU A 28 -10.40 8.89 -6.37
CA LEU A 28 -9.50 9.44 -5.35
C LEU A 28 -9.82 8.83 -3.97
N ASN A 29 -11.09 8.77 -3.58
CA ASN A 29 -11.51 8.15 -2.32
C ASN A 29 -11.21 6.65 -2.29
N TYR A 30 -11.40 5.94 -3.39
CA TYR A 30 -11.06 4.51 -3.47
C TYR A 30 -9.55 4.29 -3.28
N LEU A 31 -8.73 5.09 -3.95
CA LEU A 31 -7.27 5.04 -3.84
C LEU A 31 -6.81 5.33 -2.42
N ASP A 32 -7.34 6.38 -1.80
CA ASP A 32 -7.02 6.77 -0.43
C ASP A 32 -7.32 5.65 0.57
N ASN A 33 -8.51 5.05 0.48
CA ASN A 33 -8.87 3.90 1.31
C ASN A 33 -7.93 2.71 1.10
N LYS A 34 -7.55 2.41 -0.15
CA LYS A 34 -6.64 1.30 -0.45
C LYS A 34 -5.22 1.54 0.09
N LEU A 35 -4.72 2.76 0.00
CA LEU A 35 -3.42 3.14 0.57
C LEU A 35 -3.44 3.03 2.10
N CYS A 36 -4.47 3.58 2.75
CA CYS A 36 -4.65 3.45 4.19
C CYS A 36 -4.74 1.98 4.64
N SER A 37 -5.48 1.14 3.91
CA SER A 37 -5.58 -0.29 4.22
C SER A 37 -4.23 -1.00 4.09
N LEU A 38 -3.45 -0.67 3.06
CA LEU A 38 -2.11 -1.23 2.87
C LEU A 38 -1.17 -0.80 4.00
N GLU A 39 -1.16 0.48 4.36
CA GLU A 39 -0.33 1.00 5.45
C GLU A 39 -0.65 0.32 6.78
N ARG A 40 -1.94 0.16 7.11
CA ARG A 40 -2.35 -0.59 8.30
C ARG A 40 -1.86 -2.04 8.27
N CYS A 41 -2.01 -2.71 7.14
CA CYS A 41 -1.54 -4.09 6.99
C CYS A 41 -0.02 -4.19 7.17
N LEU A 42 0.75 -3.25 6.64
CA LEU A 42 2.20 -3.21 6.83
C LEU A 42 2.57 -2.99 8.30
N ASN A 43 1.90 -2.06 8.99
CA ASN A 43 2.11 -1.82 10.41
C ASN A 43 1.74 -3.04 11.26
N ASP A 44 0.65 -3.74 10.92
CA ASP A 44 0.24 -4.97 11.61
C ASP A 44 1.29 -6.07 11.41
N CYS A 45 1.83 -6.22 10.19
CA CYS A 45 2.94 -7.12 9.92
C CYS A 45 4.18 -6.76 10.75
N GLU A 46 4.60 -5.49 10.78
CA GLU A 46 5.75 -5.03 11.58
C GLU A 46 5.56 -5.34 13.06
N ARG A 47 4.36 -5.10 13.61
CA ARG A 47 4.04 -5.46 15.01
C ARG A 47 4.14 -6.95 15.28
N ILE A 48 3.69 -7.79 14.35
CA ILE A 48 3.80 -9.25 14.48
C ILE A 48 5.28 -9.66 14.48
N LEU A 49 6.11 -9.04 13.65
CA LEU A 49 7.55 -9.30 13.59
C LEU A 49 8.31 -8.84 14.83
N ASP A 50 7.87 -7.75 15.45
CA ASP A 50 8.46 -7.21 16.67
C ASP A 50 8.03 -7.98 17.94
N THR A 51 7.05 -8.89 17.82
CA THR A 51 6.61 -9.71 18.94
C THR A 51 7.51 -10.95 19.03
N ASP A 52 8.10 -11.22 20.21
CA ASP A 52 8.85 -12.44 20.53
C ASP A 52 7.93 -13.68 20.51
N MET A 53 7.44 -14.06 19.33
CA MET A 53 6.72 -15.30 19.11
C MET A 53 7.73 -16.35 18.65
N GLU A 54 8.26 -17.13 19.61
CA GLU A 54 9.07 -18.30 19.33
C GLU A 54 8.32 -19.25 18.37
N ASP A 55 8.90 -19.43 17.18
CA ASP A 55 8.64 -20.52 16.22
C ASP A 55 7.21 -20.67 15.70
N ASP A 56 6.50 -19.55 15.46
CA ASP A 56 5.23 -19.58 14.73
C ASP A 56 5.47 -19.57 13.19
N PRO A 57 5.10 -20.64 12.46
CA PRO A 57 5.27 -20.71 11.00
C PRO A 57 4.41 -19.68 10.24
N ASP A 58 3.30 -19.21 10.80
CA ASP A 58 2.47 -18.16 10.21
C ASP A 58 3.17 -16.80 10.30
N VAL A 59 3.81 -16.52 11.44
CA VAL A 59 4.65 -15.32 11.63
C VAL A 59 5.83 -15.33 10.64
N THR A 60 6.49 -16.48 10.48
CA THR A 60 7.59 -16.64 9.50
C THR A 60 7.12 -16.42 8.06
N THR A 61 5.92 -16.90 7.72
CA THR A 61 5.32 -16.71 6.40
C THR A 61 4.96 -15.25 6.15
N ILE A 62 4.38 -14.57 7.14
CA ILE A 62 4.07 -13.14 7.10
C ILE A 62 5.36 -12.31 6.97
N ALA A 63 6.40 -12.62 7.75
CA ALA A 63 7.73 -12.01 7.68
C ALA A 63 8.33 -12.09 6.28
N THR A 64 8.33 -13.31 5.72
CA THR A 64 8.91 -13.60 4.42
C THR A 64 8.14 -12.88 3.32
N THR A 65 6.80 -12.89 3.39
CA THR A 65 5.94 -12.20 2.43
C THR A 65 6.14 -10.69 2.48
N TYR A 66 6.23 -10.11 3.68
CA TYR A 66 6.53 -8.69 3.89
C TYR A 66 7.92 -8.33 3.33
N LEU A 67 8.96 -9.10 3.66
CA LEU A 67 10.32 -8.88 3.18
C LEU A 67 10.41 -8.98 1.65
N ILE A 68 9.80 -9.99 1.04
CA ILE A 68 9.72 -10.13 -0.43
C ILE A 68 9.00 -8.92 -1.03
N ALA A 69 7.86 -8.52 -0.45
CA ALA A 69 7.12 -7.35 -0.91
C ALA A 69 7.99 -6.09 -0.86
N ARG A 70 8.76 -5.88 0.23
CA ARG A 70 9.72 -4.78 0.45
C ARG A 70 10.88 -4.80 -0.54
N VAL A 71 11.51 -5.95 -0.77
CA VAL A 71 12.62 -6.10 -1.71
C VAL A 71 12.15 -5.84 -3.15
N LEU A 72 10.99 -6.37 -3.52
CA LEU A 72 10.39 -6.10 -4.83
C LEU A 72 10.00 -4.62 -5.00
N THR A 73 9.60 -3.95 -3.91
CA THR A 73 9.35 -2.50 -3.93
C THR A 73 10.64 -1.69 -4.11
N ALA A 74 11.72 -2.06 -3.42
CA ALA A 74 12.98 -1.35 -3.46
C ALA A 74 13.76 -1.54 -4.78
N ASN A 75 13.61 -2.70 -5.43
CA ASN A 75 14.26 -2.99 -6.72
C ASN A 75 13.48 -2.47 -7.95
N THR A 76 12.36 -1.79 -7.73
CA THR A 76 11.57 -1.16 -8.81
C THR A 76 11.70 0.37 -8.85
N THR A 77 12.53 0.96 -7.99
CA THR A 77 13.05 2.34 -8.04
C THR A 77 14.48 2.36 -8.55
#